data_AF-A0A8D0FAM2-F1
#
_entry.id   AF-A0A8D0FAM2-F1
#
_cell.length_a   1.000
_cell.length_b   1.000
_cell.length_c   1.000
_cell.angle_alpha   90.00
_cell.angle_beta   90.00
_cell.angle_gamma   90.00
#
_symmetry.space_group_name_H-M   'P 1'
#
loop_
_entity.id
_entity.type
_entity.pdbx_description
1 polymer ?
#
loop_
_entity_poly.entity_id
_entity_poly.type
_entity_poly.pdbx_seq_one_letter_code
_entity_poly.pdbx_strand_id
1 'polypeptide(L)'
;MGGEAEGFTLCHTPTLQTKVFQYRIWDVNQKSLYLRNDQLVAGHLQGANAALEEKVFWVPNRAFEPSRLPVILGIQNGTRCLASPPASQPTLQLQDGLWRFESAANPGWFLCTSARGHQPLGLSRHPDATHLLDFYFQLC
;
A
#
# COMPACT_ATOMS: atom_id res chain seq x y z
N MET A 1 9.30 56.66 26.93
CA MET A 1 8.89 55.30 27.31
C MET A 1 7.78 54.88 26.36
N GLY A 2 8.16 54.34 25.20
CA GLY A 2 7.22 53.76 24.26
C GLY A 2 7.10 52.26 24.56
N GLY A 3 5.87 51.79 24.73
CA GLY A 3 5.54 50.38 24.72
C GLY A 3 4.85 50.08 23.40
N GLU A 4 5.42 49.18 22.61
CA GLU A 4 4.76 48.61 21.45
C GLU A 4 5.08 47.12 21.43
N ALA A 5 4.02 46.32 21.33
CA ALA A 5 4.04 44.88 21.45
C ALA A 5 4.74 44.26 20.25
N GLU A 6 5.77 43.44 20.49
CA GLU A 6 6.38 42.62 19.45
C GLU A 6 5.39 41.54 19.02
N GLY A 7 5.06 41.56 17.73
CA GLY A 7 4.11 40.68 17.10
C GLY A 7 4.47 39.20 17.28
N PHE A 8 3.45 38.41 17.60
CA PHE A 8 3.51 36.95 17.47
C PHE A 8 3.67 36.60 15.99
N THR A 9 4.90 36.37 15.56
CA THR A 9 5.14 35.71 14.28
C THR A 9 4.65 34.27 14.43
N LEU A 10 3.44 33.99 13.92
CA LEU A 10 3.00 32.61 13.72
C LEU A 10 4.06 31.95 12.85
N CYS A 11 4.77 30.98 13.42
CA CYS A 11 5.65 30.10 12.68
C CYS A 11 4.81 29.44 11.58
N HIS A 12 4.94 29.92 10.34
CA HIS A 12 4.42 29.21 9.19
C HIS A 12 5.27 27.94 9.03
N THR A 13 4.88 26.88 9.75
CA THR A 13 5.27 25.53 9.38
C THR A 13 4.79 25.32 7.95
N PRO A 14 5.67 25.06 6.97
CA PRO A 14 5.22 24.71 5.64
C PRO A 14 4.31 23.50 5.79
N THR A 15 3.03 23.66 5.45
CA THR A 15 2.09 22.55 5.33
C THR A 15 2.73 21.60 4.35
N LEU A 16 3.27 20.51 4.90
CA LEU A 16 4.03 19.54 4.15
C LEU A 16 2.98 18.74 3.38
N GLN A 17 2.56 19.29 2.23
CA GLN A 17 1.50 18.74 1.39
C GLN A 17 2.04 17.43 0.83
N THR A 18 1.78 16.35 1.56
CA THR A 18 2.10 15.02 1.10
C THR A 18 1.18 14.77 -0.08
N LYS A 19 1.77 14.68 -1.28
CA LYS A 19 1.03 14.35 -2.48
C LYS A 19 0.48 12.94 -2.28
N VAL A 20 -0.82 12.86 -2.02
CA VAL A 20 -1.55 11.59 -1.98
C VAL A 20 -1.89 11.26 -3.42
N PHE A 21 -1.56 10.05 -3.84
CA PHE A 21 -1.90 9.56 -5.17
C PHE A 21 -2.83 8.36 -5.02
N GLN A 22 -3.78 8.25 -5.93
CA GLN A 22 -4.78 7.20 -5.97
C GLN A 22 -4.47 6.23 -7.11
N TYR A 23 -4.51 4.93 -6.82
CA TYR A 23 -4.17 3.88 -7.77
C TYR A 23 -5.24 2.80 -7.82
N ARG A 24 -5.22 2.10 -8.94
CA ARG A 24 -5.76 0.75 -9.08
C ARG A 24 -4.62 -0.25 -8.94
N ILE A 25 -4.86 -1.32 -8.20
CA ILE A 25 -3.94 -2.45 -8.06
C ILE A 25 -4.72 -3.73 -8.40
N TRP A 26 -4.13 -4.58 -9.23
CA TRP A 26 -4.68 -5.89 -9.56
C TRP A 26 -3.55 -6.90 -9.78
N ASP A 27 -3.84 -8.18 -9.58
CA ASP A 27 -2.85 -9.23 -9.78
C ASP A 27 -2.73 -9.65 -11.25
N VAL A 28 -1.68 -10.41 -11.57
CA VAL A 28 -1.40 -10.90 -12.93
C VAL A 28 -2.53 -11.76 -13.51
N ASN A 29 -3.36 -12.37 -12.66
CA ASN A 29 -4.53 -13.14 -13.07
C ASN A 29 -5.77 -12.27 -13.27
N GLN A 30 -5.66 -10.94 -13.29
CA GLN A 30 -6.77 -9.99 -13.47
C GLN A 30 -7.79 -10.03 -12.33
N LYS A 31 -7.35 -10.29 -11.08
CA LYS A 31 -8.19 -10.09 -9.89
C LYS A 31 -8.00 -8.67 -9.35
N SER A 32 -9.09 -7.92 -9.26
CA SER A 32 -9.14 -6.61 -8.59
C SER A 32 -9.23 -6.78 -7.08
N LEU A 33 -8.68 -5.81 -6.35
CA LEU A 33 -8.83 -5.73 -4.89
C LEU A 33 -10.19 -5.12 -4.54
N TYR A 34 -10.87 -5.66 -3.53
CA TYR A 34 -12.10 -5.09 -2.98
C TYR A 34 -12.28 -5.46 -1.50
N LEU A 35 -13.15 -4.75 -0.80
CA LEU A 35 -13.45 -5.02 0.60
C LEU A 35 -14.61 -5.99 0.77
N ARG A 36 -14.44 -6.97 1.65
CA ARG A 36 -15.47 -7.91 2.07
C ARG A 36 -15.24 -8.33 3.51
N ASN A 37 -16.26 -8.17 4.36
CA ASN A 37 -16.22 -8.58 5.77
C ASN A 37 -14.97 -8.04 6.50
N ASP A 38 -14.67 -6.76 6.30
CA ASP A 38 -13.51 -6.07 6.86
C ASP A 38 -12.13 -6.56 6.40
N GLN A 39 -12.09 -7.45 5.41
CA GLN A 39 -10.86 -7.93 4.79
C GLN A 39 -10.73 -7.40 3.37
N LEU A 40 -9.51 -7.02 3.01
CA LEU A 40 -9.16 -6.80 1.60
C LEU A 40 -9.01 -8.16 0.93
N VAL A 41 -9.72 -8.37 -0.16
CA VAL A 41 -9.79 -9.63 -0.91
C VAL A 41 -9.53 -9.38 -2.39
N ALA A 42 -9.10 -10.41 -3.13
CA ALA A 42 -8.90 -10.35 -4.58
C ALA A 42 -9.92 -11.23 -5.32
N GLY A 43 -10.58 -10.69 -6.34
CA GLY A 43 -11.55 -11.44 -7.16
C GLY A 43 -11.78 -10.82 -8.53
N HIS A 44 -12.40 -11.59 -9.44
CA HIS A 44 -12.86 -11.06 -10.72
C HIS A 44 -14.15 -10.29 -10.50
N LEU A 45 -14.10 -8.97 -10.64
CA LEU A 45 -15.26 -8.10 -10.55
C LEU A 45 -15.80 -7.85 -11.96
N GLN A 46 -17.10 -8.06 -12.15
CA GLN A 46 -17.77 -7.89 -13.44
C GLN A 46 -19.16 -7.25 -13.26
N GLY A 47 -19.66 -6.60 -14.30
CA GLY A 47 -20.96 -5.93 -14.28
C GLY A 47 -21.04 -4.89 -13.14
N ALA A 48 -22.16 -4.89 -12.41
CA ALA A 48 -22.38 -3.97 -11.29
C ALA A 48 -21.33 -4.11 -10.17
N ASN A 49 -20.72 -5.30 -10.01
CA ASN A 49 -19.70 -5.54 -8.98
C ASN A 49 -18.36 -4.86 -9.29
N ALA A 50 -18.14 -4.35 -10.51
CA ALA A 50 -16.96 -3.57 -10.84
C ALA A 50 -16.84 -2.29 -9.98
N ALA A 51 -17.97 -1.76 -9.48
CA ALA A 51 -18.02 -0.62 -8.58
C ALA A 51 -17.46 -0.92 -7.18
N LEU A 52 -17.28 -2.20 -6.82
CA LEU A 52 -16.70 -2.62 -5.53
C LEU A 52 -15.17 -2.53 -5.51
N GLU A 53 -14.52 -2.28 -6.65
CA GLU A 53 -13.06 -2.20 -6.71
C GLU A 53 -12.53 -1.12 -5.77
N GLU A 54 -11.68 -1.54 -4.83
CA GLU A 54 -11.06 -0.66 -3.85
C GLU A 54 -9.98 0.19 -4.53
N LYS A 55 -9.97 1.49 -4.23
CA LYS A 55 -8.88 2.39 -4.64
C LYS A 55 -7.82 2.41 -3.56
N VAL A 56 -6.57 2.22 -3.97
CA VAL A 56 -5.43 2.21 -3.06
C VAL A 56 -4.72 3.55 -3.15
N PHE A 57 -4.56 4.19 -2.01
CA PHE A 57 -3.79 5.42 -1.85
C PHE A 57 -2.39 5.03 -1.43
N TRP A 58 -1.36 5.69 -1.97
CA TRP A 58 -0.01 5.51 -1.45
C TRP A 58 0.55 6.83 -0.90
N VAL A 59 1.35 6.75 0.15
CA VAL A 59 2.14 7.87 0.65
C VAL A 59 3.56 7.41 0.93
N PRO A 60 4.60 8.21 0.63
CA PRO A 60 5.97 7.86 0.99
C PRO A 60 6.11 7.70 2.51
N ASN A 61 6.74 6.62 2.94
CA ASN A 61 7.05 6.38 4.34
C ASN A 61 8.45 6.90 4.67
N ARG A 62 8.52 8.16 5.14
CA ARG A 62 9.78 8.85 5.40
C ARG A 62 10.54 8.38 6.64
N ALA A 63 9.98 7.43 7.40
CA ALA A 63 10.67 6.82 8.52
C ALA A 63 11.76 5.82 8.07
N PHE A 64 11.83 5.48 6.78
CA PHE A 64 12.76 4.50 6.22
C PHE A 64 13.67 5.13 5.15
N GLU A 65 14.77 4.42 4.85
CA GLU A 65 15.75 4.82 3.84
C GLU A 65 15.11 5.09 2.45
N PRO A 66 15.28 6.30 1.86
CA PRO A 66 14.59 6.69 0.63
C PRO A 66 14.94 5.82 -0.59
N SER A 67 16.12 5.21 -0.61
CA SER A 67 16.62 4.37 -1.73
C SER A 67 15.76 3.12 -1.98
N ARG A 68 14.93 2.73 -1.01
CA ARG A 68 14.00 1.58 -1.13
C ARG A 68 12.57 1.98 -1.49
N LEU A 69 12.32 3.27 -1.72
CA LEU A 69 10.98 3.83 -2.02
C LEU A 69 9.89 3.30 -1.07
N PRO A 70 10.08 3.40 0.26
CA PRO A 70 9.15 2.85 1.23
C PRO A 70 7.80 3.57 1.13
N VAL A 71 6.70 2.81 1.10
CA VAL A 71 5.33 3.36 0.97
C VAL A 71 4.41 2.84 2.07
N ILE A 72 3.44 3.67 2.45
CA ILE A 72 2.24 3.24 3.19
C ILE A 72 1.11 3.13 2.17
N LEU A 73 0.45 1.97 2.16
CA LEU A 73 -0.72 1.72 1.34
C LEU A 73 -1.98 1.95 2.18
N GLY A 74 -2.77 2.94 1.79
CA GLY A 74 -4.05 3.29 2.36
C GLY A 74 -5.22 2.76 1.53
N ILE A 75 -6.30 2.37 2.19
CA ILE A 75 -7.59 1.98 1.60
C ILE A 75 -8.71 2.78 2.27
N GLN A 76 -9.94 2.68 1.77
CA GLN A 76 -11.10 3.44 2.23
C GLN A 76 -10.81 4.94 2.30
N ASN A 77 -10.38 5.51 1.17
CA ASN A 77 -10.01 6.94 1.09
C ASN A 77 -8.91 7.35 2.09
N GLY A 78 -8.00 6.43 2.40
CA GLY A 78 -6.87 6.67 3.30
C GLY A 78 -7.21 6.58 4.79
N THR A 79 -8.43 6.22 5.17
CA THR A 79 -8.81 6.07 6.59
C THR A 79 -8.25 4.81 7.25
N ARG A 80 -7.81 3.84 6.45
CA ARG A 80 -7.13 2.62 6.93
C ARG A 80 -5.90 2.33 6.09
N CYS A 81 -4.93 1.62 6.66
CA CYS A 81 -3.71 1.21 5.98
C CYS A 81 -3.46 -0.28 6.09
N LEU A 82 -2.68 -0.81 5.15
CA LEU A 82 -2.16 -2.17 5.24
C LEU A 82 -1.00 -2.18 6.26
N ALA A 83 -1.05 -3.12 7.19
CA ALA A 83 -0.02 -3.32 8.21
C ALA A 83 0.32 -4.81 8.34
N SER A 84 1.53 -5.08 8.81
CA SER A 84 2.07 -6.44 8.97
C SER A 84 2.69 -6.59 10.36
N PRO A 85 2.32 -7.61 11.15
CA PRO A 85 2.89 -7.85 12.48
C PRO A 85 4.34 -8.37 12.40
N PRO A 86 5.24 -8.08 13.36
CA PRO A 86 6.67 -8.45 13.30
C PRO A 86 6.95 -9.98 13.25
N ALA A 87 8.02 -10.39 12.55
CA ALA A 87 8.46 -11.76 12.31
C ALA A 87 9.98 -11.82 12.00
N SER A 88 10.65 -12.94 12.27
CA SER A 88 12.12 -13.02 12.26
C SER A 88 12.76 -13.56 10.96
N GLN A 89 13.80 -12.83 10.52
CA GLN A 89 14.96 -13.16 9.65
C GLN A 89 14.85 -12.94 8.11
N PRO A 90 15.71 -12.11 7.47
CA PRO A 90 15.60 -11.78 6.03
C PRO A 90 16.80 -12.14 5.12
N THR A 91 16.54 -12.19 3.81
CA THR A 91 17.52 -12.22 2.69
C THR A 91 17.01 -11.40 1.49
N LEU A 92 17.92 -10.77 0.72
CA LEU A 92 17.65 -9.82 -0.38
C LEU A 92 17.71 -10.45 -1.78
N GLN A 93 16.83 -10.03 -2.69
CA GLN A 93 16.89 -10.26 -4.15
C GLN A 93 16.21 -9.10 -4.91
N LEU A 94 16.80 -8.64 -6.03
CA LEU A 94 16.20 -7.70 -6.98
C LEU A 94 15.42 -8.45 -8.08
N GLN A 95 14.30 -7.90 -8.55
CA GLN A 95 13.59 -8.37 -9.77
C GLN A 95 12.94 -7.20 -10.52
N ASP A 96 12.85 -7.33 -11.85
CA ASP A 96 12.32 -6.32 -12.77
C ASP A 96 10.87 -6.60 -13.21
N GLY A 97 10.13 -5.53 -13.53
CA GLY A 97 8.93 -5.54 -14.40
C GLY A 97 7.57 -5.81 -13.75
N LEU A 98 7.54 -6.33 -12.52
CA LEU A 98 6.32 -6.57 -11.74
C LEU A 98 6.53 -6.03 -10.32
N TRP A 99 5.47 -5.46 -9.74
CA TRP A 99 5.60 -4.85 -8.42
C TRP A 99 5.37 -5.90 -7.35
N ARG A 100 6.35 -6.03 -6.45
CA ARG A 100 6.21 -6.76 -5.20
C ARG A 100 6.27 -5.78 -4.05
N PHE A 101 5.25 -5.84 -3.19
CA PHE A 101 5.19 -5.00 -2.01
C PHE A 101 5.76 -5.79 -0.83
N GLU A 102 7.00 -5.47 -0.45
CA GLU A 102 7.64 -6.06 0.73
C GLU A 102 7.10 -5.38 2.01
N SER A 103 6.89 -6.18 3.04
CA SER A 103 6.59 -5.68 4.38
C SER A 103 7.83 -4.99 4.98
N ALA A 104 7.71 -3.69 5.27
CA ALA A 104 8.77 -2.95 5.97
C ALA A 104 9.02 -3.49 7.40
N ALA A 105 8.00 -4.05 8.05
CA ALA A 105 8.13 -4.63 9.39
C ALA A 105 8.65 -6.08 9.37
N ASN A 106 8.59 -6.76 8.22
CA ASN A 106 8.96 -8.17 8.04
C ASN A 106 9.74 -8.34 6.73
N PRO A 107 11.02 -7.97 6.69
CA PRO A 107 11.77 -8.06 5.46
C PRO A 107 11.83 -9.52 4.96
N GLY A 108 11.68 -9.71 3.65
CA GLY A 108 11.52 -11.00 2.97
C GLY A 108 10.07 -11.52 2.87
N TRP A 109 9.09 -10.84 3.46
CA TRP A 109 7.68 -11.16 3.29
C TRP A 109 7.01 -10.17 2.34
N PHE A 110 6.33 -10.69 1.32
CA PHE A 110 5.70 -9.91 0.27
C PHE A 110 4.19 -10.06 0.34
N LEU A 111 3.46 -8.98 0.05
CA LEU A 111 2.02 -9.02 -0.19
C LEU A 111 1.72 -10.08 -1.26
N CYS A 112 0.72 -10.92 -1.04
CA CYS A 112 0.31 -11.91 -2.03
C CYS A 112 -1.20 -12.11 -2.10
N THR A 113 -1.69 -12.55 -3.26
CA THR A 113 -3.04 -13.07 -3.45
C THR A 113 -3.02 -14.58 -3.62
N SER A 114 -4.11 -15.25 -3.21
CA SER A 114 -4.27 -16.67 -3.52
C SER A 114 -4.57 -16.87 -5.02
N ALA A 115 -4.13 -18.00 -5.56
CA ALA A 115 -4.60 -18.51 -6.86
C ALA A 115 -6.12 -18.76 -6.85
N ARG A 116 -6.71 -19.08 -5.68
CA ARG A 116 -8.16 -19.20 -5.51
C ARG A 116 -8.78 -17.81 -5.36
N GLY A 117 -9.91 -17.59 -6.04
CA GLY A 117 -10.66 -16.35 -5.91
C GLY A 117 -11.25 -16.14 -4.52
N HIS A 118 -11.48 -14.87 -4.16
CA HIS A 118 -12.20 -14.44 -2.97
C HIS A 118 -11.55 -14.87 -1.64
N GLN A 119 -10.24 -15.07 -1.66
CA GLN A 119 -9.45 -15.27 -0.45
C GLN A 119 -8.90 -13.94 0.07
N PRO A 120 -8.65 -13.82 1.39
CA PRO A 120 -7.95 -12.67 1.95
C PRO A 120 -6.55 -12.52 1.35
N LEU A 121 -6.06 -11.28 1.27
CA LEU A 121 -4.65 -11.06 1.00
C LEU A 121 -3.81 -11.60 2.16
N GLY A 122 -2.62 -12.08 1.83
CA GLY A 122 -1.67 -12.63 2.79
C GLY A 122 -0.27 -12.05 2.61
N LEU A 123 0.67 -12.64 3.34
CA LEU A 123 2.10 -12.44 3.16
C LEU A 123 2.74 -13.79 2.81
N SER A 124 3.62 -13.81 1.81
CA SER A 124 4.41 -14.99 1.45
C SER A 124 5.87 -14.61 1.21
N ARG A 125 6.80 -15.55 1.46
CA ARG A 125 8.23 -15.38 1.18
C ARG A 125 8.64 -15.86 -0.22
N HIS A 126 7.84 -16.75 -0.80
CA HIS A 126 8.15 -17.38 -2.08
C HIS A 126 6.92 -17.38 -2.97
N PRO A 127 7.07 -17.04 -4.26
CA PRO A 127 6.04 -17.35 -5.24
C PRO A 127 5.93 -18.86 -5.36
N ASP A 128 4.69 -19.34 -5.35
CA ASP A 128 4.36 -20.74 -5.60
C ASP A 128 3.08 -20.81 -6.45
N ALA A 129 2.65 -22.02 -6.80
CA ALA A 129 1.44 -22.20 -7.61
C ALA A 129 0.15 -21.70 -6.91
N THR A 130 0.20 -21.39 -5.63
CA THR A 130 -0.93 -21.00 -4.78
C THR A 130 -0.92 -19.55 -4.33
N HIS A 131 0.23 -18.86 -4.39
CA HIS A 131 0.42 -17.48 -3.95
C HIS A 131 1.12 -16.64 -5.03
N LEU A 132 0.42 -15.61 -5.50
CA LEU A 132 0.93 -14.65 -6.48
C LEU A 132 1.46 -13.42 -5.75
N LEU A 133 2.70 -13.03 -6.02
CA LEU A 133 3.37 -11.89 -5.39
C LEU A 133 3.44 -10.66 -6.31
N ASP A 134 3.09 -10.85 -7.58
CA ASP A 134 3.31 -9.89 -8.65
C ASP A 134 2.03 -9.12 -8.97
N PHE A 135 2.13 -7.80 -8.97
CA PHE A 135 1.00 -6.89 -9.17
C PHE A 135 1.26 -5.88 -10.29
N TYR A 136 0.17 -5.49 -10.93
CA TYR A 136 0.11 -4.28 -11.74
C TYR A 136 -0.41 -3.10 -10.89
N PHE A 137 0.03 -1.90 -11.23
CA PHE A 137 -0.37 -0.65 -10.59
C PHE A 137 -0.62 0.42 -11.67
N GLN A 138 -1.72 1.18 -11.54
CA GLN A 138 -2.06 2.25 -12.48
C GLN A 138 -2.58 3.47 -11.72
N LEU A 139 -2.02 4.65 -12.03
CA LEU A 139 -2.47 5.92 -11.49
C LEU A 139 -3.89 6.22 -12.00
N CYS A 140 -4.77 6.66 -11.09
CA CYS A 140 -6.13 7.12 -11.41
C CYS A 140 -6.13 8.56 -11.92
#